data_AF-A0A2E0WSX8-F1
#
_entry.id   AF-A0A2E0WSX8-F1
#
_cell.length_a   1.000
_cell.length_b   1.000
_cell.length_c   1.000
_cell.angle_alpha   90.00
_cell.angle_beta   90.00
_cell.angle_gamma   90.00
#
_symmetry.space_group_name_H-M   'P 1'
#
loop_
_entity.id
_entity.type
_entity.pdbx_description
1 polymer ?
#
loop_
_entity_poly.entity_id
_entity_poly.type
_entity_poly.pdbx_seq_one_letter_code
_entity_poly.pdbx_strand_id
1 'polypeptide(L)'
;MQRSDFHYLLPEHLIAQTPLAERGASRLLALDGASGRCRDAGFAELPDWLRPGDLLVINDTRVIPARLHGTKASGGRVEVLIERVVDARTALAHVRASKSPKPGTLLQLEAGLEVEVLEREGELFRLRFPTGRTVMEWLEVHGHVPLPPYIQRPDAAEDRERYQTLFARVPGAVAAPTAGLHFDAAMLERLAAAGV
;
A
#
# COMPACT_ATOMS: atom_id res chain seq x y z
N MET A 1 18.28 19.01 7.83
CA MET A 1 16.97 19.36 7.27
C MET A 1 15.92 19.14 8.34
N GLN A 2 15.08 20.13 8.59
CA GLN A 2 13.97 20.05 9.53
C GLN A 2 12.71 19.68 8.75
N ARG A 3 11.71 19.08 9.42
CA ARG A 3 10.42 18.74 8.78
C ARG A 3 9.74 19.96 8.15
N SER A 4 9.97 21.15 8.71
CA SER A 4 9.48 22.43 8.19
C SER A 4 10.00 22.78 6.80
N ASP A 5 11.18 22.30 6.41
CA ASP A 5 11.79 22.59 5.10
C ASP A 5 10.99 21.96 3.95
N PHE A 6 10.10 21.01 4.25
CA PHE A 6 9.23 20.30 3.31
C PHE A 6 7.75 20.67 3.48
N HIS A 7 7.45 21.73 4.22
CA HIS A 7 6.07 22.19 4.39
C HIS A 7 5.60 22.97 3.16
N TYR A 8 4.39 22.65 2.70
CA TYR A 8 3.68 23.41 1.67
C TYR A 8 2.18 23.39 1.97
N LEU A 9 1.46 24.37 1.42
CA LEU A 9 0.00 24.40 1.52
C LEU A 9 -0.59 23.35 0.59
N LEU A 10 -1.25 22.34 1.16
CA LEU A 10 -1.99 21.32 0.44
C LEU A 10 -3.47 21.41 0.84
N PRO A 11 -4.32 22.09 0.06
CA PRO A 11 -5.76 22.09 0.28
C PRO A 11 -6.31 20.66 0.24
N GLU A 12 -7.12 20.28 1.24
CA GLU A 12 -7.64 18.91 1.37
C GLU A 12 -8.43 18.43 0.15
N HIS A 13 -9.15 19.35 -0.51
CA HIS A 13 -9.92 19.05 -1.72
C HIS A 13 -9.07 18.68 -2.95
N LEU A 14 -7.74 18.91 -2.90
CA LEU A 14 -6.79 18.46 -3.93
C LEU A 14 -6.22 17.07 -3.65
N ILE A 15 -6.53 16.45 -2.50
CA ILE A 15 -6.14 15.08 -2.17
C ILE A 15 -7.21 14.13 -2.72
N ALA A 16 -6.89 13.43 -3.80
CA ALA A 16 -7.77 12.44 -4.41
C ALA A 16 -8.14 11.33 -3.40
N GLN A 17 -9.44 11.19 -3.11
CA GLN A 17 -9.97 10.14 -2.22
C GLN A 17 -10.26 8.83 -2.97
N THR A 18 -10.39 8.93 -4.29
CA THR A 18 -10.54 7.80 -5.22
C THR A 18 -9.68 8.05 -6.46
N PRO A 19 -9.10 7.00 -7.05
CA PRO A 19 -8.40 7.12 -8.33
C PRO A 19 -9.40 7.44 -9.46
N LEU A 20 -8.90 8.05 -10.55
CA LEU A 20 -9.67 8.28 -11.77
C LEU A 20 -10.21 6.97 -12.36
N ALA A 21 -11.43 6.96 -12.91
CA ALA A 21 -12.02 5.74 -13.47
C ALA A 21 -11.11 5.08 -14.52
N GLU A 22 -10.53 5.88 -15.41
CA GLU A 22 -9.61 5.44 -16.46
C GLU A 22 -8.15 5.51 -15.99
N ARG A 23 -7.41 4.41 -16.12
CA ARG A 23 -5.95 4.41 -15.98
C ARG A 23 -5.34 5.22 -17.14
N GLY A 24 -4.17 5.82 -16.95
CA GLY A 24 -3.53 6.67 -17.96
C GLY A 24 -4.07 8.10 -18.07
N ALA A 25 -5.28 8.39 -17.59
CA ALA A 25 -5.93 9.70 -17.71
C ALA A 25 -5.46 10.77 -16.69
N SER A 26 -4.53 10.44 -15.79
CA SER A 26 -4.01 11.38 -14.80
C SER A 26 -3.15 12.46 -15.44
N ARG A 27 -3.04 13.61 -14.76
CA ARG A 27 -2.05 14.65 -15.10
C ARG A 27 -0.63 14.19 -14.78
N LEU A 28 0.34 14.74 -15.49
CA LEU A 28 1.77 14.58 -15.32
C LEU A 28 2.41 15.97 -15.22
N LEU A 29 3.16 16.23 -14.14
CA LEU A 29 4.00 17.43 -14.04
C LEU A 29 5.43 17.04 -14.43
N ALA A 30 5.88 17.46 -15.61
CA ALA A 30 7.25 17.28 -16.05
C ALA A 30 8.13 18.40 -15.47
N LEU A 31 9.08 18.04 -14.61
CA LEU A 31 10.05 18.94 -14.01
C LEU A 31 11.42 18.70 -14.63
N ASP A 32 11.99 19.73 -15.25
CA ASP A 32 13.39 19.71 -15.65
C ASP A 32 14.28 19.95 -14.43
N GLY A 33 15.04 18.93 -14.01
CA GLY A 33 15.83 18.99 -12.78
C GLY A 33 16.97 20.02 -12.78
N ALA A 34 17.46 20.44 -13.96
CA ALA A 34 18.56 21.39 -14.06
C ALA A 34 18.08 22.85 -14.04
N SER A 35 17.03 23.16 -14.80
CA SER A 35 16.47 24.51 -14.94
C SER A 35 15.34 24.80 -13.95
N GLY A 36 14.74 23.77 -13.35
CA GLY A 36 13.55 23.89 -12.51
C GLY A 36 12.27 24.19 -13.29
N ARG A 37 12.31 24.14 -14.63
CA ARG A 37 11.14 24.42 -15.46
C ARG A 37 10.11 23.31 -15.33
N CYS A 38 8.87 23.72 -15.02
CA CYS A 38 7.73 22.83 -14.99
C CYS A 38 6.93 22.89 -16.29
N ARG A 39 6.39 21.75 -16.72
CA ARG A 39 5.38 21.64 -17.78
C ARG A 39 4.27 20.69 -17.33
N ASP A 40 3.04 21.16 -17.41
CA ASP A 40 1.86 20.31 -17.29
C ASP A 40 1.66 19.48 -18.57
N ALA A 41 1.37 18.20 -18.41
CA ALA A 41 1.07 17.22 -19.45
C ALA A 41 0.05 16.20 -18.96
N GLY A 42 -0.42 15.32 -19.84
CA GLY A 42 -1.11 14.08 -19.49
C GLY A 42 -0.13 12.93 -19.25
N PHE A 43 -0.46 12.00 -18.36
CA PHE A 43 0.34 10.80 -18.16
C PHE A 43 0.39 9.93 -19.42
N ALA A 44 -0.66 9.95 -20.24
CA ALA A 44 -0.71 9.36 -21.58
C ALA A 44 0.43 9.84 -22.52
N GLU A 45 1.02 11.00 -22.27
CA GLU A 45 2.15 11.54 -23.04
C GLU A 45 3.50 10.97 -22.59
N LEU A 46 3.58 10.23 -21.47
CA LEU A 46 4.85 9.70 -20.92
C LEU A 46 5.77 9.05 -21.97
N PRO A 47 5.28 8.21 -22.92
CA PRO A 47 6.14 7.63 -23.95
C PRO A 47 6.88 8.66 -24.81
N ASP A 48 6.30 9.85 -24.99
CA ASP A 48 6.87 10.91 -25.83
C ASP A 48 8.01 11.68 -25.11
N TRP A 49 8.21 11.41 -23.82
CA TRP A 49 9.29 11.99 -23.01
C TRP A 49 10.52 11.07 -22.88
N LEU A 50 10.40 9.81 -23.28
CA LEU A 50 11.47 8.82 -23.21
C LEU A 50 12.11 8.62 -24.59
N ARG A 51 13.33 8.11 -24.58
CA ARG A 51 14.12 7.86 -25.79
C ARG A 51 14.36 6.37 -25.98
N PRO A 52 14.56 5.91 -27.22
CA PRO A 52 15.02 4.55 -27.46
C PRO A 52 16.31 4.26 -26.65
N GLY A 53 16.30 3.16 -25.90
CA GLY A 53 17.39 2.75 -25.01
C GLY A 53 17.27 3.21 -23.55
N ASP A 54 16.26 4.01 -23.19
CA ASP A 54 15.96 4.30 -21.78
C ASP A 54 15.47 3.04 -21.07
N LEU A 55 15.75 2.90 -19.76
CA LEU A 55 15.31 1.76 -18.95
C LEU A 55 14.26 2.19 -17.93
N LEU A 56 13.04 1.65 -18.06
CA LEU A 56 12.00 1.80 -17.06
C LEU A 56 12.09 0.70 -16.00
N VAL A 57 12.54 1.05 -14.79
CA VAL A 57 12.59 0.11 -13.66
C VAL A 57 11.27 0.16 -12.88
N ILE A 58 10.61 -0.99 -12.79
CA ILE A 58 9.28 -1.10 -12.21
C ILE A 58 9.29 -2.02 -11.00
N ASN A 59 8.53 -1.65 -9.98
CA ASN A 59 8.25 -2.52 -8.85
C ASN A 59 7.13 -3.50 -9.20
N ASP A 60 7.42 -4.80 -9.14
CA ASP A 60 6.51 -5.90 -9.47
C ASP A 60 5.86 -6.55 -8.23
N THR A 61 5.92 -5.88 -7.07
CA THR A 61 5.33 -6.42 -5.85
C THR A 61 3.81 -6.26 -5.87
N ARG A 62 3.13 -7.32 -5.41
CA ARG A 62 1.68 -7.37 -5.26
C ARG A 62 1.32 -6.96 -3.85
N VAL A 63 0.35 -6.05 -3.74
CA VAL A 63 -0.18 -5.58 -2.47
C VAL A 63 -0.93 -6.71 -1.78
N ILE A 64 -0.57 -6.95 -0.52
CA ILE A 64 -1.25 -7.93 0.33
C ILE A 64 -2.27 -7.18 1.20
N PRO A 65 -3.42 -7.81 1.52
CA PRO A 65 -4.42 -7.23 2.43
C PRO A 65 -3.92 -7.27 3.89
N ALA A 66 -2.91 -6.46 4.19
CA ALA A 66 -2.13 -6.49 5.43
C ALA A 66 -2.81 -5.84 6.63
N ARG A 67 -4.00 -5.24 6.48
CA ARG A 67 -4.72 -4.59 7.57
C ARG A 67 -5.77 -5.52 8.15
N LEU A 68 -5.76 -5.71 9.47
CA LEU A 68 -6.77 -6.45 10.21
C LEU A 68 -7.40 -5.53 11.26
N HIS A 69 -8.71 -5.61 11.37
CA HIS A 69 -9.49 -4.90 12.38
C HIS A 69 -9.95 -5.86 13.47
N GLY A 70 -10.21 -5.34 14.66
CA GLY A 70 -10.59 -6.17 15.79
C GLY A 70 -10.90 -5.39 17.07
N THR A 71 -11.09 -6.15 18.12
CA THR A 71 -11.31 -5.67 19.48
C THR A 71 -10.45 -6.45 20.47
N LYS A 72 -10.25 -5.90 21.66
CA LYS A 72 -9.71 -6.64 22.80
C LYS A 72 -10.84 -7.32 23.56
N ALA A 73 -10.49 -8.30 24.39
CA ALA A 73 -11.41 -8.83 25.41
C ALA A 73 -12.03 -7.72 26.29
N SER A 74 -11.33 -6.59 26.48
CA SER A 74 -11.84 -5.42 27.21
C SER A 74 -12.79 -4.51 26.41
N GLY A 75 -13.14 -4.84 25.16
CA GLY A 75 -13.99 -4.06 24.27
C GLY A 75 -13.30 -2.91 23.51
N GLY A 76 -12.01 -2.66 23.75
CA GLY A 76 -11.25 -1.61 23.05
C GLY A 76 -10.91 -1.98 21.61
N ARG A 77 -11.05 -1.06 20.65
CA ARG A 77 -10.68 -1.27 19.24
C ARG A 77 -9.18 -1.55 19.07
N VAL A 78 -8.87 -2.45 18.14
CA VAL A 78 -7.52 -2.81 17.73
C VAL A 78 -7.45 -2.77 16.21
N GLU A 79 -6.39 -2.18 15.70
CA GLU A 79 -6.01 -2.25 14.29
C GLU A 79 -4.60 -2.83 14.22
N VAL A 80 -4.41 -3.83 13.37
CA VAL A 80 -3.14 -4.50 13.10
C VAL A 80 -2.77 -4.24 11.65
N LEU A 81 -1.59 -3.66 11.42
CA LEU A 81 -1.03 -3.52 10.08
C LEU A 81 0.23 -4.39 10.00
N ILE A 82 0.15 -5.48 9.24
CA ILE A 82 1.28 -6.37 8.99
C ILE A 82 2.35 -5.60 8.21
N GLU A 83 3.57 -5.58 8.74
CA GLU A 83 4.74 -5.04 8.05
C GLU A 83 5.46 -6.15 7.28
N ARG A 84 5.64 -7.31 7.94
CA ARG A 84 6.43 -8.41 7.38
C ARG A 84 5.99 -9.76 7.91
N VAL A 85 5.76 -10.72 7.02
CA VAL A 85 5.61 -12.13 7.40
C VAL A 85 6.99 -12.73 7.67
N VAL A 86 7.17 -13.32 8.85
CA VAL A 86 8.45 -13.90 9.30
C VAL A 86 8.51 -15.39 8.95
N ASP A 87 7.42 -16.11 9.19
CA ASP A 87 7.27 -17.51 8.83
C ASP A 87 5.79 -17.85 8.56
N ALA A 88 5.47 -19.14 8.40
CA ALA A 88 4.12 -19.60 8.13
C ALA A 88 3.07 -19.13 9.14
N ARG A 89 3.43 -18.88 10.40
CA ARG A 89 2.50 -18.52 11.49
C ARG A 89 2.87 -17.23 12.22
N THR A 90 4.00 -16.61 11.93
CA THR A 90 4.41 -15.39 12.61
C THR A 90 4.64 -14.21 11.68
N ALA A 91 4.32 -13.02 12.16
CA ALA A 91 4.51 -11.77 11.44
C ALA A 91 4.86 -10.62 12.39
N LEU A 92 5.54 -9.61 11.87
CA LEU A 92 5.74 -8.32 12.52
C LEU A 92 4.69 -7.34 12.05
N ALA A 93 4.13 -6.58 12.99
CA ALA A 93 3.04 -5.67 12.73
C ALA A 93 3.06 -4.42 13.60
N HIS A 94 2.55 -3.31 13.07
CA HIS A 94 2.11 -2.20 13.90
C HIS A 94 0.75 -2.54 14.52
N VAL A 95 0.62 -2.36 15.83
CA VAL A 95 -0.65 -2.57 16.55
C VAL A 95 -1.10 -1.25 17.15
N ARG A 96 -2.20 -0.70 16.63
CA ARG A 96 -2.85 0.50 17.15
C ARG A 96 -3.98 0.09 18.09
N ALA A 97 -3.84 0.45 19.36
CA ALA A 97 -4.85 0.23 20.40
C ALA A 97 -4.74 1.28 21.50
N SER A 98 -5.81 1.52 22.26
CA SER A 98 -5.84 2.53 23.34
C SER A 98 -4.78 2.30 24.43
N LYS A 99 -4.42 1.03 24.66
CA LYS A 99 -3.29 0.63 25.51
C LYS A 99 -2.43 -0.34 24.72
N SER A 100 -1.11 -0.26 24.80
CA SER A 100 -0.23 -1.26 24.17
C SER A 100 -0.55 -2.65 24.71
N PRO A 101 -0.78 -3.68 23.87
CA PRO A 101 -0.92 -5.05 24.35
C PRO A 101 0.42 -5.55 24.92
N LYS A 102 0.35 -6.48 25.87
CA LYS A 102 1.51 -7.13 26.48
C LYS A 102 1.76 -8.49 25.80
N PRO A 103 2.98 -9.04 25.87
CA PRO A 103 3.23 -10.46 25.58
C PRO A 103 2.18 -11.38 26.22
N GLY A 104 1.73 -12.40 25.49
CA GLY A 104 0.66 -13.34 25.86
C GLY A 104 -0.77 -12.80 25.69
N THR A 105 -0.96 -11.56 25.24
CA THR A 105 -2.31 -11.03 24.96
C THR A 105 -2.87 -11.67 23.69
N LEU A 106 -4.10 -12.19 23.76
CA LEU A 106 -4.89 -12.57 22.58
C LEU A 106 -5.66 -11.36 22.06
N LEU A 107 -5.43 -11.02 20.78
CA LEU A 107 -6.18 -10.02 20.03
C LEU A 107 -7.34 -10.72 19.30
N GLN A 108 -8.56 -10.22 19.49
CA GLN A 108 -9.76 -10.74 18.84
C GLN A 108 -10.01 -9.94 17.56
N LEU A 109 -9.59 -10.46 16.43
CA LEU A 109 -9.77 -9.81 15.13
C LEU A 109 -11.12 -10.18 14.52
N GLU A 110 -11.48 -9.51 13.44
CA GLU A 110 -12.72 -9.77 12.71
C GLU A 110 -12.86 -11.24 12.30
N ALA A 111 -14.11 -11.67 12.12
CA ALA A 111 -14.48 -13.06 11.81
C ALA A 111 -13.98 -14.11 12.84
N GLY A 112 -13.64 -13.69 14.06
CA GLY A 112 -13.22 -14.59 15.15
C GLY A 112 -11.75 -15.02 15.05
N LEU A 113 -10.93 -14.33 14.26
CA LEU A 113 -9.50 -14.63 14.16
C LEU A 113 -8.77 -14.18 15.43
N GLU A 114 -8.27 -15.15 16.21
CA GLU A 114 -7.47 -14.87 17.41
C GLU A 114 -5.98 -14.82 17.09
N VAL A 115 -5.30 -13.73 17.46
CA VAL A 115 -3.85 -13.58 17.22
C VAL A 115 -3.13 -13.28 18.53
N GLU A 116 -2.10 -14.06 18.85
CA GLU A 116 -1.33 -13.90 20.08
C GLU A 116 -0.18 -12.91 19.89
N VAL A 117 -0.03 -11.97 20.82
CA VAL A 117 1.14 -11.08 20.91
C VAL A 117 2.27 -11.83 21.60
N LEU A 118 3.37 -12.10 20.89
CA LEU A 118 4.52 -12.80 21.46
C LEU A 118 5.44 -11.84 22.20
N GLU A 119 5.84 -10.78 21.52
CA GLU A 119 6.79 -9.80 22.04
C GLU A 119 6.67 -8.48 21.28
N ARG A 120 7.33 -7.46 21.82
CA ARG A 120 7.49 -6.16 21.18
C ARG A 120 8.93 -5.99 20.73
N GLU A 121 9.11 -5.74 19.44
CA GLU A 121 10.39 -5.50 18.76
C GLU A 121 10.44 -4.02 18.33
N GLY A 122 10.89 -3.13 19.23
CA GLY A 122 10.90 -1.69 18.98
C GLY A 122 9.48 -1.12 18.82
N GLU A 123 9.17 -0.64 17.61
CA GLU A 123 7.84 -0.12 17.24
C GLU A 123 6.88 -1.20 16.73
N LEU A 124 7.35 -2.43 16.58
CA LEU A 124 6.59 -3.56 16.04
C LEU A 124 6.22 -4.58 17.11
N PHE A 125 5.17 -5.33 16.84
CA PHE A 125 4.77 -6.49 17.62
C PHE A 125 4.97 -7.74 16.79
N ARG A 126 5.60 -8.75 17.39
CA ARG A 126 5.62 -10.09 16.82
C ARG A 126 4.32 -10.80 17.21
N LEU A 127 3.58 -11.21 16.20
CA LEU A 127 2.27 -11.82 16.32
C LEU A 127 2.31 -13.27 15.87
N ARG A 128 1.55 -14.14 16.53
CA ARG A 128 1.36 -15.54 16.16
C ARG A 128 -0.10 -15.80 15.77
N PHE A 129 -0.27 -16.31 14.57
CA PHE A 129 -1.56 -16.68 13.99
C PHE A 129 -1.94 -18.12 14.34
N PRO A 130 -3.25 -18.46 14.32
CA PRO A 130 -3.72 -19.82 14.58
C PRO A 130 -3.20 -20.84 13.57
N THR A 131 -3.18 -22.10 14.00
CA THR A 131 -2.91 -23.25 13.12
C THR A 131 -4.02 -23.46 12.08
N GLY A 132 -3.69 -24.21 11.02
CA GLY A 132 -4.65 -24.60 9.97
C GLY A 132 -4.54 -23.78 8.69
N ARG A 133 -3.96 -22.57 8.76
CA ARG A 133 -3.61 -21.71 7.64
C ARG A 133 -2.30 -20.97 7.92
N THR A 134 -1.62 -20.54 6.88
CA THR A 134 -0.51 -19.62 6.94
C THR A 134 -0.98 -18.19 7.22
N VAL A 135 -0.08 -17.30 7.66
CA VAL A 135 -0.37 -15.86 7.81
C VAL A 135 -0.96 -15.30 6.52
N MET A 136 -0.36 -15.61 5.38
CA MET A 136 -0.81 -15.13 4.07
C MET A 136 -2.25 -15.57 3.74
N GLU A 137 -2.59 -16.83 4.01
CA GLU A 137 -3.95 -17.34 3.79
C GLU A 137 -4.97 -16.70 4.75
N TRP A 138 -4.57 -16.36 5.98
CA TRP A 138 -5.43 -15.60 6.88
C TRP A 138 -5.67 -14.16 6.40
N LEU A 139 -4.62 -13.50 5.90
CA LEU A 139 -4.74 -12.15 5.34
C LEU A 139 -5.61 -12.13 4.09
N GLU A 140 -5.50 -13.10 3.19
CA GLU A 140 -6.31 -13.14 1.97
C GLU A 140 -7.83 -13.17 2.28
N VAL A 141 -8.20 -13.86 3.37
CA VAL A 141 -9.61 -14.05 3.76
C VAL A 141 -10.14 -12.92 4.63
N HIS A 142 -9.36 -12.44 5.60
CA HIS A 142 -9.83 -11.47 6.62
C HIS A 142 -9.18 -10.09 6.52
N GLY A 143 -8.21 -9.95 5.64
CA GLY A 143 -7.46 -8.72 5.48
C GLY A 143 -8.19 -7.68 4.65
N HIS A 144 -7.86 -6.44 4.97
CA HIS A 144 -8.26 -5.23 4.27
C HIS A 144 -7.08 -4.65 3.51
N VAL A 145 -7.36 -3.99 2.38
CA VAL A 145 -6.34 -3.23 1.64
C VAL A 145 -5.91 -2.07 2.54
N PRO A 146 -4.62 -1.95 2.86
CA PRO A 146 -4.14 -0.91 3.75
C PRO A 146 -4.05 0.43 3.01
N LEU A 147 -5.20 1.10 2.87
CA LEU A 147 -5.26 2.43 2.28
C LEU A 147 -4.40 3.41 3.09
N PRO A 148 -3.70 4.35 2.41
CA PRO A 148 -2.94 5.40 3.08
C PRO A 148 -3.82 6.24 4.03
N PRO A 149 -3.25 6.78 5.12
CA PRO A 149 -4.02 7.45 6.17
C PRO A 149 -4.76 8.71 5.72
N TYR A 150 -4.39 9.29 4.57
CA TYR A 150 -5.06 10.46 3.99
C TYR A 150 -6.31 10.10 3.16
N ILE A 151 -6.55 8.82 2.88
CA ILE A 151 -7.80 8.34 2.28
C ILE A 151 -8.79 8.07 3.42
N GLN A 152 -9.82 8.91 3.52
CA GLN A 152 -10.75 8.93 4.66
C GLN A 152 -12.02 8.12 4.41
N ARG A 153 -11.85 6.86 3.97
CA ARG A 153 -12.93 5.90 3.75
C ARG A 153 -12.46 4.47 4.04
N PRO A 154 -13.37 3.53 4.34
CA PRO A 154 -13.06 2.11 4.32
C PRO A 154 -12.57 1.66 2.94
N ASP A 155 -11.86 0.54 2.90
CA ASP A 155 -11.59 -0.13 1.63
C ASP A 155 -12.86 -0.79 1.07
N ALA A 156 -12.92 -0.89 -0.25
CA ALA A 156 -13.99 -1.54 -0.98
C ALA A 156 -13.43 -2.74 -1.77
N ALA A 157 -14.32 -3.59 -2.29
CA ALA A 157 -13.90 -4.76 -3.07
C ALA A 157 -13.07 -4.34 -4.30
N GLU A 158 -13.41 -3.21 -4.91
CA GLU A 158 -12.71 -2.63 -6.06
C GLU A 158 -11.29 -2.23 -5.71
N ASP A 159 -11.00 -1.84 -4.46
CA ASP A 159 -9.64 -1.49 -4.05
C ASP A 159 -8.70 -2.70 -4.18
N ARG A 160 -9.16 -3.93 -3.95
CA ARG A 160 -8.31 -5.14 -4.09
C ARG A 160 -7.73 -5.30 -5.49
N GLU A 161 -8.47 -4.89 -6.52
CA GLU A 161 -8.02 -4.89 -7.92
C GLU A 161 -7.29 -3.59 -8.27
N ARG A 162 -7.87 -2.45 -7.86
CA ARG A 162 -7.40 -1.11 -8.24
C ARG A 162 -6.09 -0.73 -7.58
N TYR A 163 -5.77 -1.27 -6.40
CA TYR A 163 -4.48 -1.09 -5.72
C TYR A 163 -3.39 -2.05 -6.23
N GLN A 164 -3.66 -2.82 -7.29
CA GLN A 164 -2.63 -3.57 -8.00
C GLN A 164 -2.20 -2.82 -9.26
N THR A 165 -0.89 -2.83 -9.51
CA THR A 165 -0.31 -2.39 -10.78
C THR A 165 -0.41 -3.52 -11.80
N LEU A 166 -0.25 -3.19 -13.08
CA LEU A 166 -0.18 -4.21 -14.15
C LEU A 166 1.04 -5.13 -14.03
N PHE A 167 2.00 -4.78 -13.16
CA PHE A 167 3.25 -5.51 -12.95
C PHE A 167 3.19 -6.39 -11.70
N ALA A 168 2.10 -6.33 -10.93
CA ALA A 168 1.98 -7.02 -9.65
C ALA A 168 2.04 -8.55 -9.83
N ARG A 169 3.17 -9.16 -9.41
CA ARG A 169 3.44 -10.58 -9.53
C ARG A 169 3.78 -11.22 -8.20
N VAL A 170 4.68 -10.60 -7.43
CA VAL A 170 5.25 -11.20 -6.22
C VAL A 170 4.58 -10.62 -4.98
N PRO A 171 3.84 -11.41 -4.17
CA PRO A 171 3.26 -10.91 -2.91
C PRO A 171 4.33 -10.35 -1.97
N GLY A 172 4.08 -9.17 -1.41
CA GLY A 172 4.99 -8.62 -0.40
C GLY A 172 4.86 -7.12 -0.11
N ALA A 173 4.06 -6.39 -0.89
CA ALA A 173 3.83 -4.98 -0.62
C ALA A 173 2.73 -4.80 0.43
N VAL A 174 3.05 -4.07 1.51
CA VAL A 174 2.03 -3.54 2.42
C VAL A 174 1.44 -2.27 1.81
N ALA A 175 2.26 -1.34 1.32
CA ALA A 175 1.79 -0.16 0.59
C ALA A 175 1.86 -0.40 -0.93
N ALA A 176 0.85 0.08 -1.66
CA ALA A 176 0.87 0.00 -3.12
C ALA A 176 2.03 0.80 -3.73
N PRO A 177 2.70 0.27 -4.78
CA PRO A 177 3.57 1.05 -5.64
C PRO A 177 2.72 1.98 -6.52
N THR A 178 2.29 3.10 -5.94
CA THR A 178 1.22 3.97 -6.49
C THR A 178 1.53 4.57 -7.86
N ALA A 179 2.80 4.86 -8.16
CA ALA A 179 3.20 5.38 -9.48
C ALA A 179 2.90 4.37 -10.61
N GLY A 180 3.00 3.07 -10.34
CA GLY A 180 2.68 2.03 -11.31
C GLY A 180 1.19 1.93 -11.64
N LEU A 181 0.30 2.52 -10.82
CA LEU A 181 -1.15 2.44 -11.01
C LEU A 181 -1.64 3.27 -12.20
N HIS A 182 -0.81 4.20 -12.68
CA HIS A 182 -1.13 5.09 -13.79
C HIS A 182 -0.94 4.44 -15.16
N PHE A 183 -0.16 3.35 -15.24
CA PHE A 183 0.06 2.63 -16.49
C PHE A 183 -1.19 1.85 -16.93
N ASP A 184 -1.43 1.85 -18.22
CA ASP A 184 -2.35 0.95 -18.90
C ASP A 184 -1.59 0.08 -19.93
N ALA A 185 -2.27 -0.92 -20.49
CA ALA A 185 -1.65 -1.84 -21.45
C ALA A 185 -1.22 -1.14 -22.74
N ALA A 186 -2.02 -0.19 -23.25
CA ALA A 186 -1.73 0.53 -24.49
C ALA A 186 -0.47 1.39 -24.37
N MET A 187 -0.25 2.01 -23.20
CA MET A 187 0.96 2.76 -22.90
C MET A 187 2.19 1.86 -22.88
N LEU A 188 2.09 0.66 -22.29
CA LEU A 188 3.20 -0.29 -22.27
C LEU A 188 3.59 -0.76 -23.67
N GLU A 189 2.60 -1.00 -24.54
CA GLU A 189 2.86 -1.32 -25.95
C GLU A 189 3.56 -0.16 -26.67
N ARG A 190 3.14 1.09 -26.43
CA ARG A 190 3.79 2.29 -26.99
C ARG A 190 5.24 2.44 -26.52
N LEU A 191 5.51 2.19 -25.24
CA LEU A 191 6.86 2.25 -24.67
C LEU A 191 7.77 1.21 -25.33
N ALA A 192 7.30 -0.04 -25.41
CA ALA A 192 8.05 -1.12 -26.06
C ALA A 192 8.31 -0.81 -27.55
N ALA A 193 7.31 -0.28 -28.27
CA ALA A 193 7.46 0.12 -29.67
C ALA A 193 8.43 1.30 -29.86
N ALA A 194 8.57 2.18 -28.87
CA ALA A 194 9.54 3.26 -28.85
C ALA A 194 10.96 2.80 -28.48
N GLY A 195 11.16 1.53 -28.13
CA GLY A 195 12.46 0.97 -27.76
C GLY A 195 12.90 1.32 -26.34
N VAL A 196 11.94 1.57 -25.44
CA VAL A 196 12.12 1.72 -23.98
C VAL A 196 11.93 0.38 -23.29
#